data_AF-A0A1Q3BQ93-F1
#
_entry.id   AF-A0A1Q3BQ93-F1
#
_cell.length_a   1.000
_cell.length_b   1.000
_cell.length_c   1.000
_cell.angle_alpha   90.00
_cell.angle_beta   90.00
_cell.angle_gamma   90.00
#
_symmetry.space_group_name_H-M   'P 1'
#
loop_
_entity.id
_entity.type
_entity.pdbx_description
1 polymer ?
#
loop_
_entity_poly.entity_id
_entity_poly.type
_entity_poly.pdbx_seq_one_letter_code
_entity_poly.pdbx_strand_id
1 'polypeptide(L)'
;VWFRGAIPKHSFCLWLTFHKAHRALDKLLAYGLVQQSLCPFGCGQQEPINHLFFDCAVTRNIWSKVLECNNCPFPSTWNWDNMADWALSHTTGNLFYMWIRRAGLSAAVYHCWKERNN
;
A
#
# COMPACT_ATOMS: atom_id res chain seq x y z
N VAL A 1 -12.02 4.50 -0.84
CA VAL A 1 -11.07 4.74 -1.96
C VAL A 1 -11.38 6.01 -2.75
N TRP A 2 -12.62 6.18 -3.19
CA TRP A 2 -13.08 7.42 -3.86
C TRP A 2 -13.62 8.42 -2.82
N PHE A 3 -13.10 9.65 -2.81
CA PHE A 3 -13.55 10.72 -1.91
C PHE A 3 -13.29 12.10 -2.52
N ARG A 4 -14.00 13.12 -2.04
CA ARG A 4 -13.85 14.50 -2.53
C ARG A 4 -12.44 15.02 -2.21
N GLY A 5 -11.72 15.49 -3.23
CA GLY A 5 -10.32 15.94 -3.10
C GLY A 5 -9.28 14.82 -3.19
N ALA A 6 -9.67 13.60 -3.54
CA ALA A 6 -8.72 12.52 -3.79
C ALA A 6 -7.97 12.73 -5.11
N ILE A 7 -6.68 12.37 -5.13
CA ILE A 7 -5.88 12.37 -6.37
C ILE A 7 -6.26 11.12 -7.17
N PRO A 8 -6.81 11.24 -8.40
CA PRO A 8 -7.36 10.09 -9.13
C PRO A 8 -6.36 8.95 -9.34
N LYS A 9 -5.09 9.27 -9.65
CA LYS A 9 -4.02 8.26 -9.81
C LYS A 9 -3.76 7.48 -8.53
N HIS A 10 -3.77 8.16 -7.38
CA HIS A 10 -3.54 7.51 -6.08
C HIS A 10 -4.75 6.65 -5.69
N SER A 11 -5.97 7.17 -5.87
CA SER A 11 -7.20 6.41 -5.61
C SER A 11 -7.30 5.18 -6.51
N PHE A 12 -6.94 5.29 -7.79
CA PHE A 12 -6.95 4.16 -8.70
C PHE A 12 -5.92 3.10 -8.31
N CYS A 13 -4.69 3.51 -7.98
CA CYS A 13 -3.66 2.60 -7.49
C CYS A 13 -4.12 1.90 -6.20
N LEU A 14 -4.67 2.67 -5.26
CA LEU A 14 -5.21 2.15 -4.01
C LEU A 14 -6.34 1.15 -4.27
N TRP A 15 -7.26 1.47 -5.18
CA TRP A 15 -8.34 0.57 -5.60
C TRP A 15 -7.80 -0.75 -6.12
N LEU A 16 -6.80 -0.72 -7.01
CA LEU A 16 -6.13 -1.92 -7.51
C LEU A 16 -5.49 -2.73 -6.38
N THR A 17 -4.88 -2.06 -5.40
CA THR A 17 -4.28 -2.74 -4.25
C THR A 17 -5.36 -3.44 -3.41
N PHE A 18 -6.49 -2.76 -3.16
CA PHE A 18 -7.63 -3.34 -2.43
C PHE A 18 -8.24 -4.55 -3.12
N HIS A 19 -8.28 -4.54 -4.45
CA HIS A 19 -8.76 -5.68 -5.23
C HIS A 19 -7.72 -6.79 -5.41
N LYS A 20 -6.52 -6.66 -4.82
CA LYS A 20 -5.35 -7.52 -5.12
C LYS A 20 -5.18 -7.67 -6.64
N ALA A 21 -5.50 -6.64 -7.41
CA ALA A 21 -5.61 -6.65 -8.87
C ALA A 21 -4.29 -6.25 -9.57
N HIS A 22 -3.24 -5.94 -8.80
CA HIS A 22 -1.86 -5.83 -9.30
C HIS A 22 -1.30 -7.16 -9.85
N ARG A 23 -2.10 -8.23 -9.80
CA ARG A 23 -1.91 -9.59 -10.37
C ARG A 23 -1.44 -9.64 -11.83
N ALA A 24 -1.43 -8.55 -12.57
CA ALA A 24 -0.84 -8.52 -13.90
C ALA A 24 0.63 -8.97 -13.87
N LEU A 25 1.40 -8.61 -12.83
CA LEU A 25 2.80 -9.02 -12.73
C LEU A 25 3.02 -10.40 -12.09
N ASP A 26 2.22 -10.79 -11.08
CA ASP A 26 2.24 -12.16 -10.54
C ASP A 26 1.93 -13.19 -11.63
N LYS A 27 1.03 -12.83 -12.56
CA LYS A 27 0.77 -13.63 -13.76
C LYS A 27 1.97 -13.64 -14.70
N LEU A 28 2.66 -12.52 -14.93
CA LEU A 28 3.88 -12.51 -15.75
C LEU A 28 5.02 -13.37 -15.15
N LEU A 29 5.15 -13.39 -13.82
CA LEU A 29 6.02 -14.33 -13.10
C LEU A 29 5.56 -15.78 -13.31
N ALA A 30 4.27 -16.07 -13.14
CA ALA A 30 3.71 -17.40 -13.37
C ALA A 30 3.81 -17.87 -14.84
N TYR A 31 3.79 -16.94 -15.79
CA TYR A 31 4.04 -17.19 -17.21
C TYR A 31 5.54 -17.30 -17.55
N GLY A 32 6.44 -17.19 -16.58
CA GLY A 32 7.89 -17.37 -16.76
C GLY A 32 8.57 -16.23 -17.52
N LEU A 33 7.91 -15.07 -17.66
CA LEU A 33 8.46 -13.90 -18.36
C LEU A 33 9.40 -13.07 -17.46
N VAL A 34 9.40 -13.33 -16.15
CA VAL A 34 10.30 -12.69 -15.16
C VAL A 34 10.88 -13.79 -14.27
N GLN A 35 12.20 -13.82 -14.10
CA GLN A 35 12.93 -14.99 -13.61
C GLN A 35 13.15 -14.99 -12.09
N GLN A 36 13.10 -13.82 -11.43
CA GLN A 36 13.23 -13.67 -9.97
C GLN A 36 12.49 -12.39 -9.54
N SER A 37 11.60 -12.46 -8.55
CA SER A 37 10.99 -11.28 -7.94
C SER A 37 11.65 -10.98 -6.61
N LEU A 38 12.87 -10.46 -6.66
CA LEU A 38 13.50 -9.87 -5.47
C LEU A 38 12.80 -8.55 -5.17
N CYS A 39 12.56 -8.28 -3.90
CA CYS A 39 11.92 -7.04 -3.49
C CYS A 39 12.69 -5.82 -4.06
N PRO A 40 12.02 -4.92 -4.81
CA PRO A 40 12.66 -3.77 -5.47
C PRO A 40 13.26 -2.79 -4.45
N PHE A 41 12.82 -2.86 -3.20
CA PHE A 41 13.33 -2.05 -2.10
C PHE A 41 14.61 -2.63 -1.47
N GLY A 42 15.21 -3.67 -2.05
CA GLY A 42 16.52 -4.18 -1.66
C GLY A 42 16.56 -4.94 -0.32
N CYS A 43 15.42 -5.40 0.19
CA CYS A 43 15.36 -6.10 1.48
C CYS A 43 15.68 -7.61 1.41
N GLY A 44 16.07 -8.12 0.24
CA GLY A 44 16.53 -9.50 0.04
C GLY A 44 15.46 -10.59 0.16
N GLN A 45 14.18 -10.25 0.27
CA GLN A 45 13.05 -11.19 0.30
C GLN A 45 12.40 -11.31 -1.08
N GLN A 46 11.70 -12.41 -1.33
CA GLN A 46 10.83 -12.54 -2.49
C GLN A 46 9.72 -11.47 -2.44
N GLU A 47 9.19 -11.07 -3.60
CA GLU A 47 8.17 -10.02 -3.75
C GLU A 47 6.77 -10.65 -3.96
N PRO A 48 6.07 -11.12 -2.91
CA PRO A 48 4.63 -11.16 -2.95
C PRO A 48 4.07 -9.74 -2.70
N ILE A 49 2.91 -9.44 -3.27
CA ILE A 49 2.20 -8.16 -3.10
C ILE A 49 2.07 -7.72 -1.62
N ASN A 50 1.82 -8.66 -0.72
CA ASN A 50 1.72 -8.37 0.72
C ASN A 50 3.05 -7.84 1.27
N HIS A 51 4.16 -8.39 0.79
CA HIS A 51 5.50 -7.96 1.16
C HIS A 51 5.83 -6.60 0.56
N LEU A 52 5.52 -6.40 -0.72
CA LEU A 52 5.78 -5.13 -1.41
C LEU A 52 5.17 -3.95 -0.65
N PHE A 53 3.91 -4.07 -0.22
CA PHE A 53 3.21 -2.93 0.37
C PHE A 53 3.28 -2.85 1.89
N PHE A 54 3.37 -3.96 2.63
CA PHE A 54 3.19 -3.94 4.09
C PHE A 54 4.25 -4.70 4.87
N ASP A 55 4.77 -5.81 4.35
CA ASP A 55 5.70 -6.65 5.11
C ASP A 55 7.17 -6.24 4.94
N CYS A 56 7.55 -5.61 3.83
CA CYS A 56 8.90 -5.14 3.58
C CYS A 56 9.32 -4.13 4.66
N ALA A 57 10.52 -4.29 5.23
CA ALA A 57 11.04 -3.40 6.27
C ALA A 57 11.07 -1.92 5.82
N VAL A 58 11.34 -1.68 4.52
CA VAL A 58 11.36 -0.33 3.93
C VAL A 58 9.94 0.25 3.88
N THR A 59 8.98 -0.47 3.32
CA THR A 59 7.61 0.03 3.22
C THR A 59 6.93 0.12 4.57
N ARG A 60 7.24 -0.80 5.51
CA ARG A 60 6.85 -0.71 6.92
C ARG A 60 7.31 0.59 7.55
N ASN A 61 8.56 1.00 7.35
CA ASN A 61 9.08 2.26 7.88
C ASN A 61 8.35 3.48 7.27
N ILE A 62 8.06 3.43 5.97
CA ILE A 62 7.25 4.47 5.29
C ILE A 62 5.86 4.55 5.93
N TRP A 63 5.19 3.40 6.12
CA TRP A 63 3.88 3.37 6.77
C TRP A 63 3.93 3.85 8.21
N SER A 64 4.92 3.45 9.00
CA SER A 64 5.06 3.92 10.38
C SER A 64 5.12 5.44 10.44
N LYS A 65 5.94 6.07 9.59
CA LYS A 65 6.02 7.53 9.50
C LYS A 65 4.69 8.16 9.08
N VAL A 66 3.99 7.56 8.11
CA VAL A 66 2.66 8.04 7.69
C VAL A 66 1.66 7.95 8.84
N LEU A 67 1.66 6.87 9.63
CA LEU A 67 0.79 6.71 10.78
C LEU A 67 1.12 7.71 11.90
N GLU A 68 2.41 7.94 12.18
CA GLU A 68 2.88 8.94 13.13
C GLU A 68 2.44 10.35 12.73
N CYS A 69 2.65 10.75 11.47
CA CYS A 69 2.20 12.05 10.96
C CYS A 69 0.68 12.25 11.04
N ASN A 70 -0.09 11.16 11.11
CA ASN A 70 -1.55 11.18 11.18
C ASN A 70 -2.11 10.89 12.59
N ASN A 71 -1.23 10.84 13.60
CA ASN A 71 -1.54 10.51 14.99
C ASN A 71 -2.43 9.25 15.09
N CYS A 72 -2.03 8.21 14.38
CA CYS A 72 -2.76 6.96 14.22
C CYS A 72 -2.16 5.84 15.06
N PRO A 73 -2.99 4.95 15.63
CA PRO A 73 -2.47 3.73 16.25
C PRO A 73 -1.85 2.82 15.19
N PHE A 74 -0.74 2.20 15.53
CA PHE A 74 -0.10 1.20 14.67
C PHE A 74 -0.94 -0.07 14.59
N PRO A 75 -0.99 -0.74 13.43
CA PRO A 75 -1.56 -2.08 13.33
C PRO A 75 -0.77 -3.05 14.21
N SER A 76 -1.46 -4.04 14.78
CA SER A 76 -0.83 -5.14 15.54
C SER A 76 0.07 -6.00 14.66
N THR A 77 -0.27 -6.14 13.38
CA THR A 77 0.44 -6.98 12.41
C THR A 77 0.52 -6.29 11.05
N TRP A 78 1.70 -6.35 10.44
CA TRP A 78 2.03 -5.71 9.17
C TRP A 78 1.69 -6.60 7.97
N ASN A 79 0.43 -7.02 7.89
CA ASN A 79 -0.09 -7.79 6.76
C ASN A 79 -1.27 -7.06 6.09
N TRP A 80 -1.57 -7.50 4.86
CA TRP A 80 -2.61 -6.88 4.03
C TRP A 80 -3.96 -6.84 4.72
N ASP A 81 -4.41 -7.96 5.30
CA ASP A 81 -5.77 -8.07 5.83
C ASP A 81 -5.95 -7.14 7.04
N ASN A 82 -4.95 -7.07 7.94
CA ASN A 82 -4.99 -6.14 9.07
C ASN A 82 -4.88 -4.68 8.65
N MET A 83 -4.10 -4.35 7.62
CA MET A 83 -4.05 -2.96 7.13
C MET A 83 -5.30 -2.54 6.39
N ALA A 84 -5.95 -3.46 5.67
CA ALA A 84 -7.26 -3.20 5.07
C ALA A 84 -8.31 -2.92 6.15
N ASP A 85 -8.37 -3.75 7.19
CA ASP A 85 -9.29 -3.56 8.32
C ASP A 85 -8.97 -2.28 9.12
N TRP A 86 -7.69 -1.99 9.34
CA TRP A 86 -7.24 -0.74 9.95
C TRP A 86 -7.69 0.47 9.13
N ALA A 87 -7.49 0.44 7.81
CA ALA A 87 -7.87 1.53 6.92
C ALA A 87 -9.39 1.74 6.92
N LEU A 88 -10.18 0.66 6.91
CA LEU A 88 -11.63 0.75 6.95
C LEU A 88 -12.14 1.32 8.28
N SER A 89 -11.54 0.93 9.40
CA SER A 89 -11.93 1.40 10.74
C SER A 89 -11.47 2.82 11.07
N HIS A 90 -10.33 3.28 10.56
CA HIS A 90 -9.72 4.55 10.98
C HIS A 90 -9.88 5.71 9.97
N THR A 91 -10.42 5.43 8.78
CA THR A 91 -10.54 6.41 7.70
C THR A 91 -11.98 6.69 7.25
N THR A 92 -12.96 6.03 7.85
CA THR A 92 -14.38 6.22 7.57
C THR A 92 -14.93 7.45 8.29
N GLY A 93 -15.46 8.39 7.51
CA GLY A 93 -16.08 9.63 8.01
C GLY A 93 -15.68 10.89 7.24
N ASN A 94 -16.19 12.03 7.71
CA ASN A 94 -16.09 13.32 7.02
C ASN A 94 -15.17 14.34 7.72
N LEU A 95 -14.54 13.95 8.83
CA LEU A 95 -13.65 14.82 9.57
C LEU A 95 -12.35 15.05 8.79
N PHE A 96 -11.77 16.25 8.93
CA PHE A 96 -10.56 16.64 8.21
C PHE A 96 -9.38 15.68 8.45
N TYR A 97 -9.17 15.24 9.70
CA TYR A 97 -8.11 14.28 10.00
C TYR A 97 -8.35 12.90 9.32
N MET A 98 -9.60 12.46 9.17
CA MET A 98 -9.94 11.25 8.41
C MET A 98 -9.68 11.43 6.92
N TRP A 99 -9.89 12.64 6.40
CA TRP A 99 -9.51 12.99 5.03
C TRP A 99 -7.99 12.92 4.82
N ILE A 100 -7.19 13.52 5.71
CA ILE A 100 -5.72 13.44 5.62
C ILE A 100 -5.26 11.97 5.68
N ARG A 101 -5.82 11.16 6.58
CA ARG A 101 -5.49 9.73 6.67
C ARG A 101 -5.73 8.99 5.35
N ARG A 102 -6.87 9.23 4.68
CA ARG A 102 -7.14 8.65 3.35
C ARG A 102 -6.15 9.12 2.30
N ALA A 103 -5.83 10.42 2.30
CA ALA A 103 -4.89 11.00 1.34
C ALA A 103 -3.47 10.42 1.53
N GLY A 104 -2.99 10.36 2.78
CA GLY A 104 -1.68 9.79 3.13
C GLY A 104 -1.59 8.30 2.78
N LEU A 105 -2.62 7.52 3.10
CA LEU A 105 -2.70 6.10 2.76
C LEU A 105 -2.67 5.87 1.24
N SER A 106 -3.44 6.66 0.49
CA SER A 106 -3.47 6.58 -0.97
C SER A 106 -2.13 6.98 -1.59
N ALA A 107 -1.47 8.01 -1.05
CA ALA A 107 -0.18 8.47 -1.52
C ALA A 107 0.95 7.47 -1.24
N ALA A 108 1.01 6.90 -0.04
CA ALA A 108 2.01 5.90 0.34
C ALA A 108 1.96 4.69 -0.61
N VAL A 109 0.77 4.14 -0.83
CA VAL A 109 0.55 3.01 -1.76
C VAL A 109 0.98 3.38 -3.18
N TYR A 110 0.58 4.56 -3.66
CA TYR A 110 0.95 5.01 -5.01
C TYR A 110 2.46 5.16 -5.19
N HIS A 111 3.14 5.80 -4.24
CA HIS A 111 4.58 6.01 -4.32
C HIS A 111 5.36 4.70 -4.20
N CYS A 112 4.94 3.79 -3.32
CA CYS A 112 5.53 2.44 -3.26
C CYS A 112 5.36 1.69 -4.59
N TRP A 113 4.16 1.76 -5.19
CA TRP A 113 3.92 1.15 -6.50
C TRP A 113 4.71 1.82 -7.62
N LYS A 114 4.87 3.16 -7.57
CA LYS A 114 5.64 3.90 -8.57
C LYS A 114 7.14 3.54 -8.50
N GLU A 115 7.73 3.55 -7.31
CA GLU A 115 9.15 3.18 -7.12
C GLU A 115 9.44 1.75 -7.56
N ARG A 116 8.46 0.85 -7.45
CA ARG A 116 8.58 -0.52 -7.95
C ARG A 116 8.57 -0.63 -9.48
N ASN A 117 7.88 0.26 -10.19
CA ASN A 117 7.78 0.22 -11.66
C ASN A 117 8.80 1.14 -12.37
N ASN A 118 9.61 1.87 -11.60
CA ASN A 118 10.76 2.61 -12.09
C ASN A 118 12.00 1.71 -12.10
#